data_AF-A0A2R5LCD5-F1
#
_entry.id   AF-A0A2R5LCD5-F1
#
_cell.length_a   1.000
_cell.length_b   1.000
_cell.length_c   1.000
_cell.angle_alpha   90.00
_cell.angle_beta   90.00
_cell.angle_gamma   90.00
#
_symmetry.space_group_name_H-M   'P 1'
#
loop_
_entity.id
_entity.type
_entity.pdbx_description
1 polymer ?
#
loop_
_entity_poly.entity_id
_entity_poly.type
_entity_poly.pdbx_seq_one_letter_code
_entity_poly.pdbx_strand_id
1 'polypeptide(L)'
;MTLREDGTYDWDMEGLQRHALLVMQGLEAAVENLDDSRVLGDILYELGRKHARFNVHEDMFDKLWHALKFGLEDALQDKFNREVAQAWFIIFRFLCRKIIDGMLEHRAKMAEEKAKQEVTQDNKPPPEKNKR
;
A
#
# COMPACT_ATOMS: atom_id res chain seq x y z
N MET A 1 16.85 3.38 -3.87
CA MET A 1 17.41 3.58 -5.22
C MET A 1 18.30 4.80 -5.17
N THR A 2 19.57 4.65 -5.50
CA THR A 2 20.53 5.76 -5.59
C THR A 2 21.10 5.79 -7.00
N LEU A 3 21.11 6.97 -7.63
CA LEU A 3 21.73 7.14 -8.94
C LEU A 3 23.26 7.11 -8.76
N ARG A 4 23.92 6.23 -9.50
CA ARG A 4 25.38 6.14 -9.55
C ARG A 4 25.94 7.13 -10.56
N GLU A 5 27.23 7.45 -10.43
CA GLU A 5 27.93 8.40 -11.31
C GLU A 5 27.98 7.93 -12.77
N ASP A 6 27.89 6.62 -13.02
CA ASP A 6 27.86 6.02 -14.35
C ASP A 6 26.47 6.04 -15.02
N GLY A 7 25.49 6.67 -14.39
CA GLY A 7 24.11 6.74 -14.88
C GLY A 7 23.28 5.48 -14.60
N THR A 8 23.85 4.48 -13.92
CA THR A 8 23.11 3.31 -13.46
C THR A 8 22.43 3.57 -12.13
N TYR A 9 21.45 2.75 -11.79
CA TYR A 9 20.76 2.83 -10.51
C TYR A 9 21.19 1.70 -9.60
N ASP A 10 21.55 2.06 -8.38
CA ASP A 10 21.72 1.11 -7.29
C ASP A 10 20.35 0.83 -6.68
N TRP A 11 19.87 -0.39 -6.87
CA TRP A 11 18.60 -0.84 -6.34
C TRP A 11 18.82 -1.50 -4.98
N ASP A 12 17.95 -1.17 -4.03
CA ASP A 12 17.93 -1.86 -2.75
C ASP A 12 17.29 -3.25 -2.93
N MET A 13 18.10 -4.20 -3.40
CA MET A 13 17.65 -5.56 -3.69
C MET A 13 17.26 -6.32 -2.43
N GLU A 14 17.92 -6.04 -1.29
CA GLU A 14 17.58 -6.67 -0.01
C GLU A 14 16.20 -6.20 0.47
N GLY A 15 15.97 -4.88 0.44
CA GLY A 15 14.68 -4.30 0.77
C GLY A 15 13.56 -4.79 -0.14
N LEU A 16 13.84 -4.90 -1.45
CA LEU A 16 12.91 -5.46 -2.42
C LEU A 16 12.55 -6.91 -2.11
N GLN A 17 13.54 -7.78 -1.87
CA GLN A 17 13.32 -9.19 -1.57
C GLN A 17 12.52 -9.36 -0.27
N ARG A 18 12.84 -8.58 0.77
CA ARG A 18 12.10 -8.57 2.03
C ARG A 18 10.64 -8.16 1.81
N HIS A 19 10.40 -7.13 1.02
CA HIS A 19 9.05 -6.68 0.72
C HIS A 19 8.27 -7.73 -0.10
N ALA A 20 8.90 -8.35 -1.10
CA ALA A 20 8.28 -9.42 -1.88
C ALA A 20 7.83 -10.59 -1.00
N LEU A 21 8.65 -10.99 -0.01
CA LEU A 21 8.26 -12.03 0.95
C LEU A 21 7.01 -11.64 1.76
N LEU A 22 6.95 -10.39 2.25
CA LEU A 22 5.78 -9.90 3.00
C LEU A 22 4.51 -9.89 2.14
N VAL A 23 4.62 -9.55 0.85
CA VAL A 23 3.49 -9.63 -0.10
C VAL A 23 3.01 -11.08 -0.24
N MET A 24 3.92 -12.03 -0.41
CA MET A 24 3.56 -13.45 -0.52
C MET A 24 2.93 -14.00 0.77
N GLN A 25 3.40 -13.58 1.94
CA GLN A 25 2.77 -13.93 3.23
C GLN A 25 1.35 -13.33 3.35
N GLY A 26 1.12 -12.14 2.82
CA GLY A 26 -0.22 -11.56 2.74
C GLY A 26 -1.17 -12.37 1.86
N LEU A 27 -0.66 -12.91 0.74
CA LEU A 27 -1.41 -13.81 -0.14
C LEU A 27 -1.68 -15.16 0.53
N GLU A 28 -0.69 -15.74 1.22
CA GLU A 28 -0.84 -16.97 2.00
C GLU A 28 -1.94 -16.83 3.05
N ALA A 29 -1.89 -15.76 3.88
CA ALA A 29 -2.92 -15.49 4.87
C ALA A 29 -4.32 -15.35 4.24
N ALA A 30 -4.41 -14.79 3.02
CA ALA A 30 -5.68 -14.70 2.29
C ALA A 30 -6.25 -16.06 1.90
N VAL A 31 -5.38 -16.97 1.45
CA VAL A 31 -5.76 -18.34 1.08
C VAL A 31 -6.13 -19.16 2.31
N GLU A 32 -5.42 -18.98 3.44
CA GLU A 32 -5.73 -19.68 4.70
C GLU A 32 -7.05 -19.22 5.34
N ASN A 33 -7.49 -17.99 5.05
CA ASN A 33 -8.68 -17.37 5.68
C ASN A 33 -9.83 -17.14 4.68
N LEU A 34 -9.97 -17.99 3.66
CA LEU A 34 -11.03 -17.85 2.65
C LEU A 34 -12.44 -17.94 3.24
N ASP A 35 -12.65 -18.78 4.27
CA ASP A 35 -13.95 -18.97 4.91
C ASP A 35 -14.31 -17.84 5.89
N ASP A 36 -13.32 -17.21 6.51
CA ASP A 36 -13.52 -16.08 7.43
C ASP A 36 -12.41 -15.02 7.29
N SER A 37 -12.64 -14.08 6.39
CA SER A 37 -11.68 -13.02 6.05
C SER A 37 -11.84 -11.75 6.88
N ARG A 38 -12.70 -11.73 7.92
CA ARG A 38 -13.01 -10.51 8.68
C ARG A 38 -11.79 -9.96 9.40
N VAL A 39 -11.11 -10.81 10.17
CA VAL A 39 -9.91 -10.45 10.94
C VAL A 39 -8.79 -10.01 10.00
N LEU A 40 -8.59 -10.75 8.91
CA LEU A 40 -7.61 -10.40 7.88
C LEU A 40 -7.93 -9.03 7.26
N GLY A 41 -9.20 -8.74 7.00
CA GLY A 41 -9.64 -7.46 6.47
C GLY A 41 -9.25 -6.27 7.36
N ASP A 42 -9.41 -6.40 8.68
CA ASP A 42 -9.03 -5.35 9.64
C ASP A 42 -7.51 -5.16 9.71
N ILE A 43 -6.74 -6.25 9.65
CA ILE A 43 -5.27 -6.21 9.60
C ILE A 43 -4.79 -5.49 8.33
N LEU A 44 -5.38 -5.81 7.18
CA LEU A 44 -5.04 -5.19 5.90
C LEU A 44 -5.42 -3.70 5.85
N TYR A 45 -6.52 -3.33 6.50
CA TYR A 45 -6.90 -1.93 6.67
C TYR A 45 -5.85 -1.16 7.47
N GLU A 46 -5.37 -1.73 8.59
CA GLU A 46 -4.26 -1.13 9.36
C GLU A 46 -2.99 -1.00 8.52
N LEU A 47 -2.68 -2.06 7.77
CA LEU A 47 -1.53 -2.06 6.87
C LEU A 47 -1.64 -0.98 5.79
N GLY A 48 -2.86 -0.67 5.32
CA GLY A 48 -3.18 0.44 4.42
C GLY A 48 -2.72 1.80 4.96
N ARG A 49 -2.90 2.06 6.25
CA ARG A 49 -2.44 3.30 6.88
C ARG A 49 -0.92 3.47 6.76
N LYS A 50 -0.16 2.39 6.86
CA LYS A 50 1.30 2.39 6.64
C LYS A 50 1.64 2.66 5.17
N HIS A 51 0.92 2.06 4.23
CA HIS A 51 1.12 2.30 2.80
C HIS A 51 0.88 3.76 2.41
N ALA A 52 -0.10 4.43 3.03
CA ALA A 52 -0.29 5.86 2.85
C ALA A 52 0.90 6.69 3.34
N ARG A 53 1.53 6.32 4.47
CA ARG A 53 2.75 6.99 4.97
C ARG A 53 3.96 6.79 4.06
N PHE A 54 4.04 5.64 3.38
CA PHE A 54 5.05 5.39 2.35
C PHE A 54 4.72 6.05 0.99
N ASN A 55 3.64 6.85 0.93
CA ASN A 55 3.20 7.57 -0.25
C ASN A 55 2.89 6.64 -1.45
N VAL A 56 2.50 5.39 -1.18
CA VAL A 56 2.07 4.42 -2.20
C VAL A 56 0.77 4.88 -2.82
N HIS A 57 0.64 4.83 -4.14
CA HIS A 57 -0.54 5.29 -4.84
C HIS A 57 -1.39 4.12 -5.36
N GLU A 58 -2.69 4.32 -5.50
CA GLU A 58 -3.67 3.26 -5.78
C GLU A 58 -3.40 2.55 -7.13
N ASP A 59 -2.90 3.28 -8.12
CA ASP A 59 -2.54 2.77 -9.45
C ASP A 59 -1.29 1.86 -9.42
N MET A 60 -0.51 1.87 -8.33
CA MET A 60 0.63 0.99 -8.17
C MET A 60 0.21 -0.48 -7.95
N PHE A 61 -1.00 -0.72 -7.43
CA PHE A 61 -1.52 -2.08 -7.24
C PHE A 61 -1.81 -2.77 -8.57
N ASP A 62 -2.23 -2.04 -9.61
CA ASP A 62 -2.40 -2.60 -10.95
C ASP A 62 -1.08 -3.06 -11.56
N LYS A 63 0.01 -2.31 -11.30
CA LYS A 63 1.37 -2.70 -11.72
C LYS A 63 1.83 -3.94 -10.96
N LEU A 64 1.55 -4.01 -9.66
CA LEU A 64 1.85 -5.18 -8.83
C LEU A 64 1.08 -6.42 -9.32
N TRP A 65 -0.19 -6.28 -9.71
CA TRP A 65 -0.96 -7.38 -10.27
C TRP A 65 -0.29 -7.97 -11.51
N HIS A 66 0.17 -7.13 -12.45
CA HIS A 66 0.83 -7.63 -13.65
C HIS A 66 2.10 -8.43 -13.33
N ALA A 67 2.92 -7.96 -12.38
CA ALA A 67 4.12 -8.67 -11.95
C ALA A 67 3.79 -9.99 -11.23
N LEU A 68 2.82 -9.96 -10.31
CA LEU A 68 2.38 -11.15 -9.58
C LEU A 68 1.78 -12.19 -10.52
N LYS A 69 0.89 -11.77 -11.43
CA LYS A 69 0.27 -12.64 -12.42
C LYS A 69 1.33 -13.31 -13.30
N PHE A 70 2.34 -12.56 -13.76
CA PHE A 70 3.44 -13.14 -14.51
C PHE A 70 4.17 -14.23 -13.70
N GLY A 71 4.46 -13.97 -12.42
CA GLY A 71 5.07 -14.97 -11.54
C GLY A 71 4.18 -16.20 -11.30
N LEU A 72 2.86 -16.03 -11.20
CA LEU A 72 1.91 -17.14 -11.06
C LEU A 72 1.79 -17.96 -12.33
N GLU A 73 1.79 -17.32 -13.50
CA GLU A 73 1.83 -17.99 -14.81
C GLU A 73 3.08 -18.86 -14.96
N ASP A 74 4.24 -18.32 -14.57
CA ASP A 74 5.50 -19.06 -14.60
C ASP A 74 5.55 -20.19 -13.56
N ALA A 75 5.02 -19.98 -12.36
CA ALA A 75 5.07 -20.99 -11.30
C ALA A 75 4.07 -22.14 -11.51
N LEU A 76 2.88 -21.83 -12.02
CA LEU A 76 1.77 -22.79 -12.14
C LEU A 76 1.62 -23.37 -13.55
N GLN A 77 2.22 -22.73 -14.57
CA GLN A 77 2.26 -23.21 -15.94
C GLN A 77 0.85 -23.59 -16.46
N ASP A 78 0.67 -24.84 -16.91
CA ASP A 78 -0.57 -25.41 -17.43
C ASP A 78 -1.73 -25.41 -16.42
N LYS A 79 -1.42 -25.34 -15.12
CA LYS A 79 -2.42 -25.24 -14.05
C LYS A 79 -2.97 -23.82 -13.88
N PHE A 80 -2.31 -22.79 -14.43
CA PHE A 80 -2.83 -21.42 -14.42
C PHE A 80 -3.89 -21.21 -15.52
N ASN A 81 -4.95 -22.00 -15.45
CA ASN A 81 -6.09 -21.86 -16.36
C ASN A 81 -6.92 -20.61 -16.02
N ARG A 82 -7.91 -20.32 -16.88
CA ARG A 82 -8.76 -19.13 -16.74
C ARG A 82 -9.46 -19.03 -15.37
N GLU A 83 -9.93 -20.15 -14.83
CA GLU A 83 -10.65 -20.17 -13.55
C GLU A 83 -9.69 -19.88 -12.40
N VAL A 84 -8.50 -20.49 -12.41
CA VAL A 84 -7.43 -20.25 -11.42
C VAL A 84 -6.94 -18.80 -11.49
N ALA A 85 -6.74 -18.25 -12.68
CA ALA A 85 -6.35 -16.86 -12.87
C ALA A 85 -7.41 -15.90 -12.30
N GLN A 86 -8.69 -16.18 -12.53
CA GLN A 86 -9.79 -15.39 -11.99
C GLN A 86 -9.87 -15.50 -10.46
N ALA A 87 -9.67 -16.68 -9.89
CA ALA A 87 -9.66 -16.88 -8.44
C ALA A 87 -8.53 -16.07 -7.77
N TRP A 88 -7.31 -16.16 -8.30
CA TRP A 88 -6.18 -15.36 -7.81
C TRP A 88 -6.42 -13.86 -7.93
N PHE A 89 -7.04 -13.41 -9.04
CA PHE A 89 -7.38 -12.01 -9.21
C PHE A 89 -8.39 -11.52 -8.18
N ILE A 90 -9.39 -12.34 -7.84
CA ILE A 90 -10.39 -12.01 -6.81
C ILE A 90 -9.73 -11.87 -5.44
N ILE A 91 -8.86 -12.80 -5.07
CA ILE A 91 -8.09 -12.75 -3.81
C ILE A 91 -7.23 -11.48 -3.77
N PHE A 92 -6.45 -11.23 -4.83
CA PHE A 92 -5.60 -10.05 -4.92
C PHE A 92 -6.40 -8.76 -4.79
N ARG A 93 -7.53 -8.64 -5.50
CA ARG A 93 -8.42 -7.47 -5.41
C ARG A 93 -8.99 -7.27 -4.02
N PHE A 94 -9.37 -8.34 -3.32
CA PHE A 94 -9.84 -8.25 -1.94
C PHE A 94 -8.75 -7.64 -1.03
N LEU A 95 -7.51 -8.14 -1.14
CA LEU A 95 -6.38 -7.60 -0.37
C LEU A 95 -6.15 -6.13 -0.67
N CYS A 96 -6.02 -5.77 -1.94
CA CYS A 96 -5.78 -4.40 -2.35
C CYS A 96 -6.89 -3.47 -1.91
N ARG A 97 -8.15 -3.91 -1.97
CA ARG A 97 -9.28 -3.07 -1.57
C ARG A 97 -9.18 -2.66 -0.10
N LYS A 98 -8.88 -3.61 0.79
CA LYS A 98 -8.75 -3.33 2.23
C LYS A 98 -7.57 -2.40 2.52
N ILE A 99 -6.44 -2.59 1.86
CA ILE A 99 -5.27 -1.71 1.97
C ILE A 99 -5.61 -0.30 1.47
N ILE A 100 -6.25 -0.18 0.30
CA ILE A 100 -6.65 1.11 -0.30
C ILE A 100 -7.65 1.84 0.59
N ASP A 101 -8.64 1.14 1.16
CA ASP A 101 -9.60 1.75 2.09
C ASP A 101 -8.87 2.39 3.30
N GLY A 102 -7.89 1.68 3.87
CA GLY A 102 -7.05 2.22 4.96
C GLY A 102 -6.13 3.36 4.53
N MET A 103 -5.62 3.33 3.29
CA MET A 103 -4.81 4.41 2.74
C MET A 103 -5.62 5.71 2.59
N LEU A 104 -6.80 5.61 1.99
CA LEU A 104 -7.69 6.73 1.72
C LEU A 104 -8.18 7.38 3.00
N GLU A 105 -8.58 6.57 3.98
CA GLU A 105 -9.01 7.07 5.30
C GLU A 105 -7.87 7.80 6.02
N HIS A 106 -6.65 7.24 5.99
CA HIS A 106 -5.51 7.89 6.61
C HIS A 106 -5.20 9.24 5.96
N ARG A 107 -5.20 9.30 4.62
CA ARG A 107 -4.98 10.55 3.87
C ARG A 107 -6.04 11.60 4.17
N ALA A 108 -7.32 11.22 4.21
CA ALA A 108 -8.41 12.13 4.53
C ALA A 108 -8.24 12.74 5.92
N LYS A 109 -7.93 11.92 6.93
CA LYS A 109 -7.66 12.40 8.30
C LYS A 109 -6.50 13.40 8.35
N MET A 110 -5.40 13.10 7.68
CA MET A 110 -4.25 14.01 7.63
C MET A 110 -4.59 15.35 6.94
N ALA A 111 -5.42 15.32 5.89
CA ALA A 111 -5.89 16.53 5.22
C ALA A 111 -6.80 17.38 6.13
N GLU A 112 -7.72 16.76 6.86
CA GLU A 112 -8.58 17.43 7.83
C GLU A 112 -7.77 18.07 8.98
N GLU A 113 -6.78 17.36 9.52
CA GLU A 113 -5.91 17.87 10.59
C GLU A 113 -5.10 19.08 10.11
N LYS A 114 -4.54 19.00 8.90
CA LYS A 114 -3.80 20.11 8.29
C LYS A 114 -4.70 21.34 8.11
N ALA A 115 -5.92 21.17 7.59
CA ALA A 115 -6.88 22.26 7.42
C ALA A 115 -7.25 22.92 8.77
N LYS A 116 -7.45 22.13 9.84
CA LYS A 116 -7.72 22.65 11.19
C LYS A 116 -6.55 23.47 11.75
N GLN A 117 -5.31 23.05 11.48
CA GLN A 117 -4.11 23.76 11.92
C GLN A 117 -3.92 25.10 11.19
N GLU A 118 -4.17 25.14 9.87
CA GLU A 118 -4.09 26.37 9.07
C GLU A 118 -5.11 27.42 9.56
N VAL A 119 -6.36 27.03 9.82
CA VAL A 119 -7.40 27.91 10.39
C VAL A 119 -7.03 28.43 11.79
N THR A 120 -6.32 27.64 12.58
CA THR A 120 -5.91 28.04 13.95
C THR A 120 -4.73 29.00 13.93
N GLN A 121 -3.81 28.87 12.96
CA GLN A 121 -2.66 29.76 12.81
C GLN A 121 -3.05 31.14 12.27
N ASP A 122 -4.01 31.21 11.36
CA ASP A 122 -4.48 32.48 10.76
C ASP A 122 -5.30 33.33 11.75
N ASN A 123 -5.91 32.69 12.75
CA ASN A 123 -6.68 33.35 13.81
C ASN A 123 -5.82 33.78 15.03
N LYS A 124 -4.48 33.63 14.98
CA LYS A 124 -3.61 34.00 16.11
C LYS A 124 -3.42 35.53 16.16
N PRO A 125 -3.74 36.21 17.28
CA PRO A 125 -3.57 37.66 17.37
C PRO A 125 -2.10 38.07 17.14
N PRO A 126 -1.85 39.25 16.51
CA PRO A 126 -0.50 39.71 16.22
C PRO A 126 0.38 39.73 17.46
N PRO A 127 1.68 39.38 17.35
CA PRO A 127 2.57 39.40 18.50
C PRO A 127 2.60 40.81 19.09
N GLU A 128 2.28 40.89 20.38
CA GLU A 128 2.23 42.13 21.14
C GLU A 128 3.63 42.79 21.10
N LYS A 129 3.76 43.87 20.34
CA LYS A 129 5.01 44.64 20.25
C LYS A 129 5.27 45.25 21.61
N ASN A 130 6.12 44.59 22.38
CA ASN A 130 6.57 45.07 23.68
C ASN A 130 7.26 46.43 23.50
N LYS A 131 6.61 47.51 23.96
CA LYS A 131 7.14 48.88 23.92
C LYS A 131 8.32 48.96 24.89
N ARG A 132 9.50 49.29 24.34
CA ARG A 132 10.69 49.66 25.11
C ARG A 132 10.47 50.98 25.84
#